data_AF-A0A9D6NEG0-F1
#
_entry.id   AF-A0A9D6NEG0-F1
#
_cell.length_a   1.000
_cell.length_b   1.000
_cell.length_c   1.000
_cell.angle_alpha   90.00
_cell.angle_beta   90.00
_cell.angle_gamma   90.00
#
_symmetry.space_group_name_H-M   'P 1'
#
loop_
_entity.id
_entity.type
_entity.pdbx_description
1 polymer ?
#
loop_
_entity_poly.entity_id
_entity_poly.type
_entity_poly.pdbx_seq_one_letter_code
_entity_poly.pdbx_strand_id
1 'polypeptide(L)'
;MSLTSTTYALQGRHSREDRTAEPWTCAKCAGSGNCRNCRGKGTDMMGRPCYMCSGTGDCWYCGGDGLIQPQEAEYPGALFSMVA
;
A
#
# COMPACT_ATOMS: atom_id res chain seq x y z
N MET A 1 -55.54 -7.52 2.65
CA MET A 1 -55.55 -8.81 1.94
C MET A 1 -54.31 -8.84 1.06
N SER A 2 -53.53 -9.91 1.21
CA SER A 2 -52.32 -10.28 0.46
C SER A 2 -52.55 -10.25 -1.06
N LEU A 3 -51.54 -10.12 -1.92
CA LEU A 3 -50.68 -11.22 -2.34
C LEU A 3 -49.34 -10.75 -2.91
N THR A 4 -48.35 -11.61 -2.68
CA THR A 4 -46.93 -11.60 -2.98
C THR A 4 -46.57 -11.93 -4.43
N SER A 5 -45.28 -11.72 -4.75
CA SER A 5 -44.51 -12.36 -5.84
C SER A 5 -44.72 -11.68 -7.20
N THR A 6 -43.72 -11.32 -8.01
CA THR A 6 -42.39 -11.90 -8.23
C THR A 6 -41.60 -10.90 -9.08
N THR A 7 -40.52 -10.32 -8.58
CA THR A 7 -39.43 -9.83 -9.46
C THR A 7 -38.10 -10.17 -8.81
N TYR A 8 -37.77 -11.46 -8.90
CA TYR A 8 -36.37 -11.89 -8.96
C TYR A 8 -35.76 -11.33 -10.26
N ALA A 9 -34.46 -11.02 -10.22
CA ALA A 9 -33.70 -10.17 -11.15
C ALA A 9 -33.96 -8.68 -10.86
N LEU A 10 -33.08 -8.00 -10.13
CA LEU A 10 -31.75 -7.68 -10.61
C LEU A 10 -30.69 -7.94 -9.52
N GLN A 11 -30.02 -9.09 -9.63
CA GLN A 11 -28.63 -9.19 -9.23
C GLN A 11 -27.84 -8.23 -10.13
N GLY A 12 -27.73 -6.99 -9.67
CA GLY A 12 -26.83 -5.99 -10.24
C GLY A 12 -25.40 -6.42 -9.98
N ARG A 13 -24.91 -7.26 -10.89
CA ARG A 13 -23.49 -7.58 -11.06
C ARG A 13 -22.74 -6.27 -11.26
N HIS A 14 -22.06 -5.80 -10.22
CA HIS A 14 -20.76 -5.16 -10.38
C HIS A 14 -19.91 -5.44 -9.13
N SER A 15 -19.67 -6.74 -8.89
CA SER A 15 -18.46 -7.22 -8.24
C SER A 15 -17.25 -6.98 -9.16
N ARG A 16 -17.01 -5.71 -9.49
CA ARG A 16 -15.67 -5.19 -9.73
C ARG A 16 -15.40 -4.26 -8.58
N GLU A 17 -15.28 -4.85 -7.40
CA GLU A 17 -14.43 -4.26 -6.37
C GLU A 17 -13.07 -4.17 -7.05
N ASP A 18 -12.76 -2.96 -7.46
CA ASP A 18 -11.46 -2.57 -7.93
C ASP A 18 -10.49 -3.10 -6.88
N ARG A 19 -9.84 -4.23 -7.17
CA ARG A 19 -8.81 -4.81 -6.30
C ARG A 19 -7.53 -4.01 -6.47
N THR A 20 -7.64 -2.67 -6.52
CA THR A 20 -6.55 -1.81 -6.10
C THR A 20 -6.35 -2.16 -4.65
N ALA A 21 -5.45 -3.10 -4.41
CA ALA A 21 -5.13 -3.57 -3.09
C ALA A 21 -4.77 -2.33 -2.26
N GLU A 22 -5.66 -2.00 -1.32
CA GLU A 22 -5.60 -0.72 -0.60
C GLU A 22 -4.18 -0.55 -0.02
N PRO A 23 -3.48 0.54 -0.34
CA PRO A 23 -2.10 0.72 0.07
C PRO A 23 -2.04 0.68 1.60
N TRP A 24 -1.13 -0.14 2.14
CA TRP A 24 -0.97 -0.22 3.59
C TRP A 24 -0.13 0.93 4.09
N THR A 25 -0.51 1.48 5.24
CA THR A 25 0.28 2.50 5.91
C THR A 25 1.66 1.96 6.27
N CYS A 26 2.72 2.66 5.88
CA CYS A 26 4.07 2.26 6.21
C CYS A 26 4.28 2.28 7.73
N ALA A 27 4.47 1.10 8.34
CA ALA A 27 4.63 0.97 9.78
C ALA A 27 5.92 1.65 10.30
N LYS A 28 6.96 1.77 9.46
CA LYS A 28 8.24 2.38 9.83
C LYS A 28 8.14 3.89 10.03
N CYS A 29 7.26 4.58 9.29
CA CYS A 29 7.00 6.00 9.46
C CYS A 29 5.59 6.30 10.00
N ALA A 30 4.78 5.29 10.30
CA ALA A 30 3.35 5.40 10.62
C ALA A 30 2.60 6.32 9.64
N GLY A 31 2.82 6.15 8.34
CA GLY A 31 2.10 6.94 7.33
C GLY A 31 2.68 8.32 7.04
N SER A 32 3.61 8.81 7.86
CA SER A 32 4.11 10.19 7.70
C SER A 32 5.03 10.41 6.50
N GLY A 33 5.55 9.34 5.88
CA GLY A 33 6.57 9.44 4.81
C GLY A 33 7.96 9.87 5.30
N ASN A 34 8.08 10.41 6.51
CA ASN A 34 9.30 11.03 7.00
C ASN A 34 10.23 10.05 7.71
N CYS A 35 11.54 10.28 7.60
CA CYS A 35 12.55 9.62 8.41
C CYS A 35 12.35 10.00 9.89
N ARG A 36 12.06 9.01 10.73
CA ARG A 36 11.84 9.23 12.17
C ARG A 36 13.09 9.73 12.90
N ASN A 37 14.28 9.40 12.41
CA ASN A 37 15.53 9.76 13.08
C ASN A 37 15.84 11.26 12.98
N CYS A 38 15.71 11.85 11.79
CA CYS A 38 15.88 13.29 11.58
C CYS A 38 14.56 14.06 11.52
N ARG A 39 13.42 13.39 11.73
CA ARG A 39 12.07 13.96 11.64
C ARG A 39 11.83 14.71 10.32
N GLY A 40 12.22 14.11 9.20
CA GLY A 40 12.06 14.74 7.88
C GLY A 40 13.15 15.76 7.49
N LYS A 41 14.05 16.16 8.40
CA LYS A 41 15.02 17.25 8.12
C LYS A 41 16.18 16.87 7.20
N GLY A 42 16.42 15.58 6.97
CA GLY A 42 17.61 15.09 6.29
C GLY A 42 18.93 15.26 7.05
N THR A 43 18.95 15.95 8.20
CA THR A 43 20.19 16.29 8.93
C THR A 43 20.12 15.93 10.42
N ASP A 44 21.28 15.69 11.03
CA ASP A 44 21.45 15.50 12.47
C ASP A 44 21.57 16.85 13.22
N MET A 45 21.73 16.80 14.55
CA MET A 45 21.86 18.02 15.37
C MET A 45 23.15 18.82 15.10
N MET A 46 24.14 18.20 14.45
CA MET A 46 25.39 18.85 14.03
C MET A 46 25.33 19.35 12.58
N GLY A 47 24.17 19.22 11.91
CA GLY A 47 23.99 19.61 10.51
C GLY A 47 24.57 18.62 9.49
N ARG A 48 25.01 17.44 9.93
CA ARG A 48 25.51 16.39 9.03
C ARG A 48 24.34 15.62 8.42
N PRO A 49 24.49 15.00 7.24
CA PRO A 49 23.44 14.18 6.66
C PRO A 49 23.03 13.06 7.62
N CYS A 50 21.73 12.87 7.79
CA CYS A 50 21.17 11.84 8.64
C CYS A 50 21.54 10.47 8.08
N TYR A 51 22.25 9.66 8.86
CA TYR A 51 22.74 8.35 8.42
C TYR A 51 21.62 7.38 8.01
N MET A 52 20.40 7.56 8.54
CA MET A 52 19.29 6.63 8.32
C MET A 52 18.59 6.87 6.98
N CYS A 53 18.57 8.12 6.50
CA CYS A 53 17.96 8.49 5.22
C CYS A 53 18.98 9.11 4.25
N SER A 54 20.28 9.01 4.56
CA SER A 54 21.39 9.53 3.75
C SER A 54 21.22 10.99 3.31
N GLY A 55 20.55 11.82 4.11
CA GLY A 55 20.31 13.22 3.76
C GLY A 55 18.94 13.54 3.15
N THR A 56 18.15 12.56 2.70
CA THR A 56 16.90 12.85 1.97
C THR A 56 15.80 13.40 2.87
N GLY A 57 15.75 12.94 4.12
CA GLY A 57 14.64 13.24 5.03
C GLY A 57 13.49 12.24 4.94
N ASP A 58 13.46 11.41 3.90
CA ASP A 58 12.39 10.44 3.65
C ASP A 58 12.56 9.15 4.45
N CYS A 59 11.44 8.47 4.68
CA CYS A 59 11.46 7.15 5.27
C CYS A 59 12.15 6.17 4.32
N TRP A 60 13.26 5.59 4.78
CA TRP A 60 14.05 4.60 4.04
C TRP A 60 13.26 3.37 3.57
N TYR A 61 12.09 3.10 4.17
CA TYR A 61 11.29 1.91 3.86
C TYR A 61 10.23 2.16 2.78
N CYS A 62 9.51 3.28 2.86
CA CYS A 62 8.49 3.64 1.86
C CYS A 62 8.92 4.73 0.88
N GLY A 63 10.18 5.16 0.94
CA GLY A 63 10.72 6.16 0.01
C GLY A 63 10.15 7.57 0.14
N GLY A 64 9.30 7.84 1.14
CA GLY A 64 8.66 9.16 1.31
C GLY A 64 7.14 9.14 1.21
N ASP A 65 6.56 8.10 0.61
CA ASP A 65 5.13 8.09 0.28
C ASP A 65 4.21 7.83 1.48
N GLY A 66 4.79 7.38 2.60
CA GLY A 66 4.01 6.99 3.78
C GLY A 66 3.21 5.70 3.61
N LEU A 67 3.19 5.14 2.40
CA LEU A 67 2.43 3.96 2.02
C LEU A 67 3.37 2.87 1.51
N ILE A 68 3.00 1.62 1.72
CA ILE A 68 3.57 0.48 1.01
C ILE A 68 2.46 -0.11 0.17
N GLN A 69 2.73 -0.30 -1.11
CA GLN A 69 1.83 -1.11 -1.91
C GLN A 69 1.88 -2.52 -1.33
N PRO A 70 0.73 -3.18 -1.09
CA PRO A 70 0.72 -4.62 -1.00
C PRO A 70 1.25 -5.10 -2.34
N GLN A 71 2.55 -5.40 -2.39
CA GLN A 71 3.10 -6.17 -3.48
C GLN A 71 2.16 -7.37 -3.56
N GLU A 72 1.51 -7.59 -4.71
CA GLU A 72 1.10 -8.94 -5.06
C GLU A 72 2.29 -9.79 -4.63
N ALA A 73 2.08 -10.57 -3.57
CA ALA A 73 2.98 -11.62 -3.23
C ALA A 73 2.87 -12.53 -4.44
N GLU A 74 3.68 -12.23 -5.45
CA GLU A 74 3.93 -13.05 -6.60
C GLU A 74 4.53 -14.30 -5.99
N TYR A 75 3.60 -15.16 -5.61
CA TYR A 75 3.77 -16.49 -5.11
C TYR A 75 4.86 -17.09 -6.01
N PRO A 76 5.97 -17.63 -5.47
CA PRO A 76 6.86 -18.47 -6.25
C PRO A 76 6.18 -19.82 -6.58
N GLY A 77 4.99 -19.76 -7.17
CA GLY A 77 4.09 -20.88 -7.45
C GLY A 77 3.03 -20.60 -8.50
N ALA A 78 2.94 -19.38 -9.06
CA ALA A 78 2.13 -19.15 -10.25
C ALA A 78 2.90 -19.56 -11.53
N LEU A 79 2.79 -20.85 -11.85
CA LEU A 79 2.46 -21.29 -13.20
C LEU A 79 3.48 -20.98 -14.34
N PHE A 80 4.68 -21.56 -14.28
CA PHE A 80 5.31 -22.07 -15.52
C PHE A 80 4.81 -23.50 -15.80
N SER A 81 3.49 -23.64 -15.94
CA SER A 81 2.90 -24.68 -16.78
C SER A 81 2.31 -23.93 -17.96
N MET A 82 2.54 -24.42 -19.17
CA MET A 82 2.09 -23.88 -20.47
C MET A 82 3.13 -23.01 -21.21
N VAL A 83 4.29 -23.58 -21.52
CA VAL A 83 4.78 -23.46 -22.91
C VAL A 83 4.88 -24.89 -23.43
N ALA A 84 3.94 -25.19 -24.33
CA ALA A 84 3.82 -26.45 -25.05
C ALA A 84 4.99 -26.69 -26.00
#